data_AF-A0A7V0U4G0-F1
#
_entry.id   AF-A0A7V0U4G0-F1
#
_cell.length_a   1.000
_cell.length_b   1.000
_cell.length_c   1.000
_cell.angle_alpha   90.00
_cell.angle_beta   90.00
_cell.angle_gamma   90.00
#
_symmetry.space_group_name_H-M   'P 1'
#
loop_
_entity.id
_entity.type
_entity.pdbx_description
1 polymer ?
#
loop_
_entity_poly.entity_id
_entity_poly.type
_entity_poly.pdbx_seq_one_letter_code
_entity_poly.pdbx_strand_id
1 'polypeptide(L)'
;MYLIVPVFGYVLLLSVLGEETGWRGFALPRLQAKWGALHASLVIGVVWGVWHLPLFWMAGGFHHEIPLWLFVLQDVALSIVLTWLYFGTGGSLLLVHLFHAASNTTLGVLPILPQDTGGDLRPLSIAVALLCVTALVIVLLTRGNLGAPPSRQPASEP
;
A
#
# COMPACT_ATOMS: atom_id res chain seq x y z
N MET A 1 -22.14 4.71 11.23
CA MET A 1 -21.47 6.02 11.00
C MET A 1 -20.65 6.50 12.20
N TYR A 2 -21.14 6.41 13.45
CA TYR A 2 -20.40 6.87 14.64
C TYR A 2 -19.07 6.15 14.93
N LEU A 3 -18.90 4.90 14.43
CA LEU A 3 -17.68 4.13 14.64
C LEU A 3 -16.54 4.43 13.65
N ILE A 4 -16.79 5.22 12.59
CA ILE A 4 -15.79 5.45 11.53
C ILE A 4 -14.58 6.22 12.08
N VAL A 5 -14.84 7.28 12.85
CA VAL A 5 -13.79 8.13 13.43
C VAL A 5 -12.90 7.34 14.42
N PRO A 6 -13.44 6.61 15.41
CA PRO A 6 -12.60 5.81 16.29
C PRO A 6 -11.88 4.66 15.58
N VAL A 7 -12.50 4.02 14.58
CA VAL A 7 -11.83 2.98 13.76
C VAL A 7 -10.67 3.56 12.97
N PHE A 8 -10.87 4.70 12.31
CA PHE A 8 -9.80 5.39 11.59
C PHE A 8 -8.65 5.78 12.54
N GLY A 9 -8.96 6.32 13.72
CA GLY A 9 -7.95 6.65 14.73
C GLY A 9 -7.16 5.43 15.20
N TYR A 10 -7.83 4.29 15.44
CA TYR A 10 -7.18 3.03 15.78
C TYR A 10 -6.24 2.55 14.66
N VAL A 11 -6.73 2.50 13.42
CA VAL A 11 -5.95 2.08 12.26
C VAL A 11 -4.73 2.99 12.05
N LEU A 12 -4.92 4.30 12.14
CA LEU A 12 -3.86 5.30 11.96
C LEU A 12 -2.72 5.12 12.96
N LEU A 13 -3.05 4.90 14.24
CA LEU A 13 -2.06 4.88 15.32
C LEU A 13 -1.43 3.51 15.56
N LEU A 14 -2.19 2.43 15.37
CA LEU A 14 -1.77 1.09 15.80
C LEU A 14 -1.55 0.11 14.66
N SER A 15 -2.10 0.37 13.46
CA SER A 15 -1.86 -0.47 12.29
C SER A 15 -0.75 0.13 11.42
N VAL A 16 -1.04 1.27 10.78
CA VAL A 16 -0.22 1.73 9.64
C VAL A 16 1.06 2.46 10.06
N LEU A 17 1.15 2.94 11.31
CA LEU A 17 2.27 3.76 11.80
C LEU A 17 3.61 3.03 11.72
N GLY A 18 3.66 1.78 12.17
CA GLY A 18 4.86 0.96 12.09
C GLY A 18 5.20 0.60 10.64
N GLU A 19 4.18 0.28 9.85
CA GLU A 19 4.33 -0.17 8.47
C GLU A 19 4.96 0.92 7.59
N GLU A 20 4.35 2.11 7.51
CA GLU A 20 4.82 3.15 6.60
C GLU A 20 6.14 3.78 7.04
N THR A 21 6.41 3.81 8.35
CA THR A 21 7.73 4.19 8.88
C THR A 21 8.81 3.23 8.37
N GLY A 22 8.55 1.93 8.36
CA GLY A 22 9.49 0.93 7.82
C GLY A 22 9.58 0.97 6.29
N TRP A 23 8.44 0.89 5.60
CA TRP A 23 8.39 0.76 4.15
C TRP A 23 8.80 2.04 3.44
N ARG A 24 8.18 3.18 3.75
CA ARG A 24 8.41 4.46 3.05
C ARG A 24 9.49 5.28 3.75
N GLY A 25 9.58 5.20 5.09
CA GLY A 25 10.58 5.93 5.87
C GLY A 25 11.99 5.32 5.81
N PHE A 26 12.10 3.99 5.69
CA PHE A 26 13.40 3.30 5.72
C PHE A 26 13.74 2.55 4.43
N ALA A 27 12.89 1.62 3.97
CA ALA A 27 13.21 0.73 2.85
C ALA A 27 13.19 1.45 1.49
N LEU A 28 12.15 2.24 1.23
CA LEU A 28 11.91 2.88 -0.07
C LEU A 28 13.08 3.78 -0.53
N PRO A 29 13.64 4.70 0.28
CA PRO A 29 14.76 5.54 -0.17
C PRO A 29 15.99 4.73 -0.57
N ARG A 30 16.25 3.61 0.13
CA ARG A 30 17.40 2.73 -0.13
C ARG A 30 17.22 1.90 -1.40
N LEU A 31 16.04 1.31 -1.57
CA LEU A 31 15.69 0.52 -2.75
C LEU A 31 15.57 1.40 -3.99
N GLN A 32 14.98 2.59 -3.86
CA GLN A 32 14.84 3.55 -4.96
C GLN A 32 16.21 4.02 -5.46
N ALA A 33 17.16 4.30 -4.56
CA ALA A 33 18.51 4.69 -4.95
C ALA A 33 19.23 3.60 -5.77
N LYS A 34 18.91 2.33 -5.57
CA LYS A 34 19.56 1.19 -6.24
C LYS A 34 18.86 0.75 -7.52
N TRP A 35 17.52 0.73 -7.53
CA TRP A 35 16.72 0.09 -8.59
C TRP A 35 15.67 1.01 -9.24
N GLY A 36 15.55 2.27 -8.77
CA GLY A 36 14.51 3.20 -9.18
C GLY A 36 13.19 3.00 -8.44
N ALA A 37 12.31 3.99 -8.54
CA ALA A 37 11.09 4.05 -7.73
C ALA A 37 10.13 2.89 -8.01
N LEU A 38 9.85 2.58 -9.28
CA LEU A 38 8.95 1.48 -9.64
C LEU A 38 9.43 0.13 -9.11
N HIS A 39 10.69 -0.24 -9.34
CA HIS A 39 11.22 -1.51 -8.83
C HIS A 39 11.22 -1.56 -7.30
N ALA A 40 11.55 -0.45 -6.63
CA ALA A 40 11.44 -0.36 -5.18
C ALA A 40 10.01 -0.61 -4.70
N SER A 41 9.00 0.02 -5.33
CA SER A 41 7.59 -0.19 -5.00
C SER A 41 7.14 -1.64 -5.22
N LEU A 42 7.55 -2.27 -6.33
CA LEU A 42 7.20 -3.66 -6.62
C LEU A 42 7.80 -4.61 -5.57
N VAL A 43 9.07 -4.45 -5.23
CA VAL A 43 9.74 -5.26 -4.21
C VAL A 43 9.08 -5.07 -2.85
N ILE A 44 8.85 -3.81 -2.44
CA ILE A 44 8.18 -3.51 -1.17
C ILE A 44 6.78 -4.13 -1.16
N GLY A 45 6.00 -3.95 -2.23
CA GLY A 45 4.62 -4.44 -2.28
C GLY A 45 4.53 -5.96 -2.18
N VAL A 46 5.41 -6.70 -2.85
CA VAL A 46 5.46 -8.17 -2.74
C VAL A 46 5.89 -8.60 -1.34
N VAL A 47 6.98 -8.02 -0.82
CA VAL A 47 7.48 -8.37 0.52
C VAL A 47 6.43 -8.04 1.59
N TRP A 48 5.73 -6.92 1.44
CA TRP A 48 4.68 -6.49 2.34
C TRP A 48 3.47 -7.43 2.29
N GLY A 49 2.99 -7.79 1.10
CA GLY A 49 1.91 -8.78 0.97
C GLY A 49 2.26 -10.16 1.52
N VAL A 50 3.50 -10.61 1.34
CA VAL A 50 3.99 -11.88 1.91
C VAL A 50 4.22 -11.77 3.41
N TRP A 51 4.57 -10.60 3.94
CA TRP A 51 4.72 -10.39 5.39
C TRP A 51 3.38 -10.63 6.13
N HIS A 52 2.25 -10.40 5.47
CA HIS A 52 0.91 -10.71 6.00
C HIS A 52 0.53 -12.19 5.98
N LEU A 53 1.39 -13.09 5.47
CA LEU A 53 1.08 -14.51 5.33
C LEU A 53 0.52 -15.17 6.61
N PRO A 54 1.02 -14.90 7.84
CA PRO A 54 0.45 -15.47 9.06
C PRO A 54 -1.03 -15.14 9.27
N LEU A 55 -1.51 -13.99 8.78
CA LEU A 55 -2.91 -13.57 8.92
C LEU A 55 -3.87 -14.53 8.20
N PHE A 56 -3.42 -15.20 7.13
CA PHE A 56 -4.22 -16.15 6.36
C PHE A 56 -4.49 -17.47 7.11
N TRP A 57 -3.76 -17.74 8.19
CA TRP A 57 -3.98 -18.90 9.06
C TRP A 57 -4.64 -18.55 10.39
N MET A 58 -4.96 -17.28 10.64
CA MET A 58 -5.68 -16.86 11.83
C MET A 58 -7.19 -16.84 11.58
N ALA A 59 -7.91 -17.69 12.31
CA ALA A 59 -9.37 -17.74 12.22
C ALA A 59 -10.00 -16.41 12.68
N GLY A 60 -11.07 -16.00 11.99
CA GLY A 60 -11.86 -14.81 12.34
C GLY A 60 -11.39 -13.50 11.70
N GLY A 61 -10.31 -13.51 10.92
CA GLY A 61 -9.88 -12.35 10.11
C GLY A 61 -10.24 -12.50 8.63
N PHE A 62 -10.52 -11.40 7.94
CA PHE A 62 -10.90 -11.40 6.52
C PHE A 62 -9.84 -12.04 5.61
N HIS A 63 -8.56 -12.01 6.01
CA HIS A 63 -7.46 -12.65 5.28
C HIS A 63 -7.71 -14.15 5.06
N HIS A 64 -8.33 -14.83 6.03
CA HIS A 64 -8.69 -16.25 5.92
C HIS A 64 -9.78 -16.51 4.87
N GLU A 65 -10.52 -15.48 4.44
CA GLU A 65 -11.64 -15.59 3.51
C GLU A 65 -11.30 -15.16 2.08
N ILE A 66 -10.11 -14.60 1.85
CA ILE A 66 -9.68 -14.10 0.53
C ILE A 66 -8.48 -14.90 0.02
N PRO A 67 -8.29 -14.98 -1.31
CA PRO A 67 -7.10 -15.62 -1.85
C PRO A 67 -5.86 -14.74 -1.68
N LEU A 68 -4.75 -15.33 -1.23
CA LEU A 68 -3.47 -14.63 -1.00
C LEU A 68 -3.00 -13.81 -2.20
N TRP A 69 -3.14 -14.34 -3.42
CA TRP A 69 -2.70 -13.64 -4.62
C TRP A 69 -3.45 -12.32 -4.86
N LEU A 70 -4.73 -12.24 -4.46
CA LEU A 70 -5.53 -11.03 -4.64
C LEU A 70 -5.09 -9.95 -3.64
N PHE A 71 -4.77 -10.37 -2.43
CA PHE A 71 -4.22 -9.50 -1.39
C PHE A 71 -2.82 -8.99 -1.76
N VAL A 72 -1.91 -9.87 -2.21
CA VAL A 72 -0.58 -9.45 -2.68
C VAL A 72 -0.68 -8.48 -3.86
N LEU A 73 -1.62 -8.71 -4.78
CA LEU A 73 -1.86 -7.80 -5.90
C LEU A 73 -2.33 -6.41 -5.42
N GLN A 74 -3.21 -6.37 -4.42
CA GLN A 74 -3.63 -5.12 -3.76
C GLN A 74 -2.45 -4.39 -3.14
N ASP A 75 -1.61 -5.07 -2.36
CA ASP A 75 -0.46 -4.48 -1.68
C ASP A 75 0.58 -3.94 -2.67
N VAL A 76 0.82 -4.64 -3.77
CA VAL A 76 1.69 -4.15 -4.86
C VAL A 76 1.13 -2.88 -5.50
N ALA A 77 -0.16 -2.86 -5.83
CA ALA A 77 -0.78 -1.69 -6.43
C ALA A 77 -0.79 -0.50 -5.44
N LEU A 78 -1.13 -0.74 -4.18
CA LEU A 78 -1.10 0.28 -3.12
C LEU A 78 0.34 0.77 -2.87
N SER A 79 1.34 -0.11 -2.96
CA SER A 79 2.75 0.25 -2.83
C SER A 79 3.20 1.30 -3.84
N ILE A 80 2.77 1.14 -5.09
CA ILE A 80 3.04 2.11 -6.17
C ILE A 80 2.35 3.45 -5.86
N VAL A 81 1.07 3.44 -5.49
CA VAL A 81 0.30 4.67 -5.18
C VAL A 81 0.93 5.42 -4.00
N LEU A 82 1.27 4.71 -2.92
CA LEU A 82 1.88 5.31 -1.74
C LEU A 82 3.30 5.81 -2.00
N THR A 83 4.07 5.13 -2.86
CA THR A 83 5.39 5.62 -3.30
C THR A 83 5.25 6.93 -4.09
N TRP A 84 4.28 6.98 -5.02
CA TRP A 84 3.98 8.20 -5.76
C TRP A 84 3.54 9.35 -4.85
N LEU A 85 2.66 9.07 -3.89
CA LEU A 85 2.23 10.05 -2.90
C LEU A 85 3.40 10.54 -2.04
N TYR A 86 4.26 9.62 -1.58
CA TYR A 86 5.43 9.94 -0.78
C TYR A 86 6.34 10.93 -1.50
N PHE A 87 6.76 10.61 -2.73
CA PHE A 87 7.65 11.50 -3.47
C PHE A 87 6.94 12.77 -3.95
N GLY A 88 5.70 12.67 -4.41
CA GLY A 88 4.89 13.82 -4.86
C GLY A 88 4.61 14.85 -3.78
N THR A 89 4.68 14.45 -2.50
CA THR A 89 4.53 15.35 -1.34
C THR A 89 5.86 15.78 -0.73
N GLY A 90 6.99 15.54 -1.41
CA GLY A 90 8.32 15.88 -0.92
C GLY A 90 8.82 14.98 0.23
N GLY A 91 8.31 13.75 0.34
CA GLY A 91 8.69 12.77 1.35
C GLY A 91 7.82 12.81 2.61
N SER A 92 6.58 13.30 2.53
CA SER A 92 5.70 13.43 3.70
C SER A 92 5.17 12.06 4.16
N LEU A 93 5.76 11.52 5.23
CA LEU A 93 5.24 10.31 5.87
C LEU A 93 3.83 10.52 6.42
N LEU A 94 3.50 11.69 6.99
CA LEU A 94 2.17 11.94 7.55
C LEU A 94 1.06 11.73 6.52
N LEU A 95 1.24 12.24 5.30
CA LEU A 95 0.23 12.09 4.24
C LEU A 95 0.10 10.64 3.76
N VAL A 96 1.22 9.91 3.68
CA VAL A 96 1.22 8.47 3.40
C VAL A 96 0.46 7.70 4.47
N HIS A 97 0.70 7.98 5.75
CA HIS A 97 -0.01 7.34 6.87
C HIS A 97 -1.50 7.63 6.84
N LEU A 98 -1.91 8.88 6.63
CA LEU A 98 -3.32 9.27 6.55
C LEU A 98 -4.01 8.56 5.37
N PHE A 99 -3.36 8.50 4.21
CA PHE A 99 -3.91 7.81 3.05
C PHE A 99 -4.03 6.30 3.27
N HIS A 100 -2.98 5.66 3.81
CA HIS A 100 -3.01 4.22 4.10
C HIS A 100 -4.08 3.92 5.16
N ALA A 101 -4.18 4.70 6.24
CA ALA A 101 -5.24 4.53 7.24
C ALA A 101 -6.63 4.71 6.65
N ALA A 102 -6.82 5.69 5.76
CA ALA A 102 -8.08 5.90 5.07
C ALA A 102 -8.44 4.69 4.20
N SER A 103 -7.48 4.18 3.43
CA SER A 103 -7.62 2.97 2.62
C SER A 103 -8.07 1.77 3.47
N ASN A 104 -7.37 1.48 4.57
CA ASN A 104 -7.73 0.35 5.44
C ASN A 104 -9.09 0.54 6.12
N THR A 105 -9.44 1.79 6.46
CA THR A 105 -10.76 2.10 7.03
C THR A 105 -11.89 1.82 6.03
N THR A 106 -11.66 1.93 4.71
CA THR A 106 -12.70 1.61 3.72
C THR A 106 -13.19 0.17 3.80
N LEU A 107 -12.33 -0.77 4.22
CA LEU A 107 -12.68 -2.19 4.39
C LEU A 107 -13.76 -2.40 5.47
N GLY A 108 -13.84 -1.52 6.48
CA GLY A 108 -14.84 -1.57 7.53
C GLY A 108 -16.06 -0.67 7.29
N VAL A 109 -16.10 0.04 6.16
CA VAL A 109 -17.17 1.01 5.84
C VAL A 109 -17.95 0.60 4.60
N LEU A 110 -17.26 0.08 3.58
CA LEU A 110 -17.87 -0.38 2.35
C LEU A 110 -18.04 -1.90 2.40
N PRO A 111 -19.18 -2.44 1.94
CA PRO A 111 -19.43 -3.88 1.93
C PRO A 111 -18.68 -4.53 0.76
N ILE A 112 -17.35 -4.57 0.85
CA ILE A 112 -16.49 -5.10 -0.21
C ILE A 112 -15.82 -6.42 0.17
N LEU A 113 -15.77 -6.76 1.46
CA LEU A 113 -15.18 -8.00 1.94
C LEU A 113 -16.16 -9.17 1.86
N PRO A 114 -15.68 -10.42 1.72
CA PRO A 114 -16.55 -11.60 1.54
C PRO A 114 -17.52 -11.82 2.69
N GLN A 115 -17.07 -11.57 3.93
CA GLN A 115 -17.89 -11.55 5.14
C GLN A 115 -19.11 -10.63 5.06
N ASP A 116 -19.03 -9.52 4.30
CA ASP A 116 -20.12 -8.54 4.13
C ASP A 116 -21.00 -8.85 2.92
N THR A 117 -20.50 -9.65 1.97
CA THR A 117 -21.12 -9.92 0.66
C THR A 117 -21.65 -11.35 0.53
N GLY A 118 -21.59 -12.15 1.60
CA GLY A 118 -22.01 -13.56 1.58
C GLY A 118 -21.05 -14.48 0.82
N GLY A 119 -19.75 -14.17 0.86
CA GLY A 119 -18.69 -14.93 0.20
C GLY A 119 -18.37 -14.47 -1.23
N ASP A 120 -19.03 -13.43 -1.74
CA ASP A 120 -18.80 -12.93 -3.09
C ASP A 120 -17.53 -12.07 -3.17
N LEU A 121 -16.55 -12.55 -3.93
CA LEU A 121 -15.27 -11.85 -4.15
C LEU A 121 -15.36 -10.71 -5.18
N ARG A 122 -16.47 -10.57 -5.93
CA ARG A 122 -16.57 -9.59 -7.02
C ARG A 122 -16.36 -8.14 -6.56
N PRO A 123 -16.97 -7.67 -5.45
CA PRO A 123 -16.78 -6.29 -4.99
C PRO A 123 -15.32 -5.99 -4.65
N LEU A 124 -14.65 -6.87 -3.89
CA LEU A 124 -13.22 -6.76 -3.60
C LEU A 124 -12.38 -6.77 -4.88
N SER A 125 -12.65 -7.70 -5.79
CA SER A 125 -11.90 -7.85 -7.05
C SER A 125 -12.00 -6.60 -7.92
N ILE A 126 -13.18 -5.96 -7.97
CA ILE A 126 -13.39 -4.69 -8.67
C ILE A 126 -12.58 -3.58 -7.99
N ALA A 127 -12.62 -3.47 -6.66
CA ALA A 127 -11.84 -2.47 -5.93
C ALA A 127 -10.32 -2.62 -6.18
N VAL A 128 -9.80 -3.85 -6.12
CA VAL A 128 -8.40 -4.15 -6.42
C VAL A 128 -8.07 -3.85 -7.88
N ALA A 129 -8.95 -4.19 -8.83
CA ALA A 129 -8.75 -3.87 -10.24
C ALA A 129 -8.69 -2.35 -10.49
N LEU A 130 -9.58 -1.56 -9.87
CA LEU A 130 -9.56 -0.10 -9.95
C LEU A 130 -8.27 0.49 -9.36
N LEU A 131 -7.78 -0.08 -8.25
CA LEU A 131 -6.51 0.30 -7.66
C LEU A 131 -5.33 -0.04 -8.59
N CYS A 132 -5.35 -1.21 -9.23
CA CYS A 132 -4.35 -1.59 -10.23
C CYS A 132 -4.35 -0.65 -11.44
N VAL A 133 -5.53 -0.27 -11.93
CA VAL A 133 -5.66 0.73 -13.01
C VAL A 133 -5.09 2.07 -12.57
N THR A 134 -5.41 2.51 -11.35
CA THR A 134 -4.84 3.75 -10.78
C THR A 134 -3.32 3.70 -10.73
N ALA A 135 -2.76 2.60 -10.21
CA ALA A 135 -1.31 2.39 -10.15
C ALA A 135 -0.69 2.39 -11.55
N LEU A 136 -1.31 1.70 -12.52
CA LEU A 136 -0.85 1.67 -13.91
C LEU A 136 -0.85 3.06 -14.54
N VAL A 137 -1.93 3.81 -14.38
CA VAL A 137 -2.04 5.19 -14.87
C VAL A 137 -0.92 6.06 -14.28
N ILE A 138 -0.67 5.97 -12.96
CA ILE A 138 0.43 6.68 -12.30
C ILE A 138 1.78 6.28 -12.90
N VAL A 139 2.04 4.99 -13.10
CA VAL A 139 3.29 4.50 -13.70
C VAL A 139 3.47 5.06 -15.11
N LEU A 140 2.43 5.03 -15.95
CA LEU A 140 2.48 5.54 -17.32
C LEU A 140 2.71 7.05 -17.35
N LEU A 141 1.96 7.82 -16.55
CA LEU A 141 2.07 9.27 -16.49
C LEU A 141 3.43 9.74 -15.95
N THR A 142 4.01 9.00 -15.00
CA THR A 142 5.32 9.31 -14.41
C THR A 142 6.48 8.62 -15.10
N ARG A 143 6.22 7.84 -16.15
CA ARG A 143 7.19 6.98 -16.86
C ARG A 143 8.01 6.09 -15.90
N GLY A 144 7.35 5.57 -14.87
CA GLY A 144 7.94 4.70 -13.85
C GLY A 144 8.79 5.40 -12.78
N ASN A 145 8.97 6.72 -12.83
CA ASN A 145 9.71 7.45 -11.81
C ASN A 145 8.88 7.73 -10.54
N LEU A 146 7.55 7.67 -10.62
CA LEU A 146 6.63 7.88 -9.49
C LEU A 146 6.89 9.20 -8.74
N GLY A 147 7.39 10.24 -9.41
CA GLY A 147 7.74 11.52 -8.80
C GLY A 147 9.04 11.52 -7.99
N ALA A 148 9.80 10.43 -7.97
CA ALA A 148 11.06 10.36 -7.22
C ALA A 148 12.10 11.35 -7.77
N PRO A 149 12.94 11.93 -6.90
CA PRO A 149 14.04 12.77 -7.35
C PRO A 149 15.05 11.93 -8.17
N PRO A 150 15.78 12.54 -9.11
CA PRO A 150 16.87 11.88 -9.80
C PRO A 150 17.83 11.24 -8.79
N SER A 151 18.24 10.00 -9.05
CA SER A 151 19.25 9.31 -8.24
C SER A 151 20.51 10.17 -8.17
N ARG A 152 20.90 10.64 -6.97
CA ARG A 152 22.20 11.29 -6.78
C ARG A 152 23.27 10.27 -7.11
N GLN A 153 24.11 10.54 -8.09
CA GLN A 153 25.35 9.78 -8.24
C GLN A 153 26.16 9.94 -6.94
N PRO A 154 26.78 8.87 -6.42
CA PRO A 154 27.71 9.03 -5.33
C PRO A 154 28.77 10.04 -5.77
N ALA A 155 29.00 11.06 -4.94
CA ALA A 155 30.10 11.98 -5.19
C ALA A 155 31.35 11.14 -5.42
N SER A 156 32.04 11.36 -6.54
CA SER A 156 33.38 10.82 -6.73
C SER A 156 34.21 11.30 -5.54
N GLU A 157 34.50 10.41 -4.59
CA GLU A 157 35.41 10.72 -3.50
C GLU A 157 36.76 11.10 -4.13
N PRO A 158 37.37 12.23 -3.71
CA PRO A 158 38.67 12.67 -4.22
C PRO A 158 39.83 11.76 -3.79
#